data_AF-A0A5B0VA40-F1
#
_entry.id   AF-A0A5B0VA40-F1
#
_cell.length_a   1.000
_cell.length_b   1.000
_cell.length_c   1.000
_cell.angle_alpha   90.00
_cell.angle_beta   90.00
_cell.angle_gamma   90.00
#
_symmetry.space_group_name_H-M   'P 1'
#
loop_
_entity.id
_entity.type
_entity.pdbx_description
1 polymer ?
#
loop_
_entity_poly.entity_id
_entity_poly.type
_entity_poly.pdbx_seq_one_letter_code
_entity_poly.pdbx_strand_id
1 'polypeptide(L)' 'MKPASQPEAFEHWLSQLKSLAQEDGCEWLISSDAGYHRAAFKKGLTPSEELERLQRLGSWGGCGCGS' A
#
# COMPACT_ATOMS: atom_id res chain seq x y z
N MET A 1 1.95 -9.26 -19.45
CA MET A 1 3.23 -9.39 -18.71
C MET A 1 2.90 -9.87 -17.30
N LYS A 2 3.32 -11.08 -16.91
CA LYS A 2 3.14 -11.57 -15.52
C LYS A 2 4.25 -10.93 -14.68
N PRO A 3 3.97 -10.16 -13.60
CA PRO A 3 5.05 -9.68 -12.75
C PRO A 3 5.72 -10.91 -12.14
N ALA A 4 7.00 -11.07 -12.48
CA ALA A 4 7.82 -12.17 -12.03
C ALA A 4 7.86 -12.16 -10.50
N SER A 5 7.81 -13.35 -9.91
CA SER A 5 7.99 -13.61 -8.47
C SER A 5 9.42 -13.32 -8.00
N GLN A 6 9.99 -12.19 -8.43
CA GLN A 6 11.32 -11.72 -8.08
C GLN A 6 11.21 -10.98 -6.74
N PRO A 7 11.95 -11.38 -5.69
CA PRO A 7 11.97 -10.65 -4.43
C PRO A 7 12.34 -9.16 -4.63
N GLU A 8 13.28 -8.88 -5.53
CA GLU A 8 13.71 -7.51 -5.87
C GLU A 8 12.57 -6.64 -6.43
N ALA A 9 11.67 -7.21 -7.24
CA ALA A 9 10.54 -6.47 -7.80
C ALA A 9 9.51 -6.10 -6.72
N PHE A 10 9.29 -6.99 -5.76
CA PHE A 10 8.43 -6.71 -4.61
C PHE A 10 9.04 -5.67 -3.68
N GLU A 11 10.35 -5.75 -3.43
CA GLU A 11 11.05 -4.76 -2.59
C GLU A 11 11.02 -3.37 -3.22
N HIS A 12 11.26 -3.26 -4.53
CA HIS A 12 11.14 -1.99 -5.24
C HIS A 12 9.72 -1.43 -5.16
N TRP A 13 8.71 -2.27 -5.42
CA TRP A 13 7.30 -1.89 -5.32
C TRP A 13 6.93 -1.43 -3.89
N LEU A 14 7.40 -2.14 -2.86
CA LEU A 14 7.12 -1.81 -1.46
C LEU A 14 7.84 -0.53 -1.03
N SER A 15 9.06 -0.30 -1.54
CA SER A 15 9.78 0.95 -1.34
C SER A 15 8.99 2.14 -1.91
N GLN A 16 8.46 2.00 -3.14
CA GLN A 16 7.59 3.03 -3.73
C GLN A 16 6.32 3.25 -2.93
N LEU A 17 5.66 2.19 -2.44
CA LEU A 17 4.48 2.30 -1.58
C LEU A 17 4.79 3.12 -0.32
N LYS A 18 5.94 2.85 0.32
CA LYS A 18 6.39 3.59 1.51
C LYS A 18 6.65 5.06 1.20
N SER A 19 7.36 5.36 0.11
CA SER A 19 7.60 6.75 -0.30
C SER A 19 6.29 7.49 -0.53
N LEU A 20 5.36 6.91 -1.29
CA LEU A 20 4.05 7.50 -1.53
C LEU A 20 3.28 7.72 -0.22
N ALA A 21 3.28 6.73 0.67
CA ALA A 21 2.61 6.86 1.97
C ALA A 21 3.23 7.96 2.83
N GLN A 22 4.55 8.13 2.77
CA GLN A 22 5.25 9.20 3.49
C GLN A 22 4.93 10.58 2.89
N GLU A 23 4.88 10.69 1.56
CA GLU A 23 4.48 11.92 0.85
C GLU A 23 3.04 12.33 1.20
N ASP A 24 2.12 11.36 1.31
CA ASP A 24 0.73 11.56 1.73
C ASP A 24 0.53 11.69 3.25
N GLY A 25 1.61 11.61 4.05
CA GLY A 25 1.52 11.64 5.52
C GLY A 25 0.76 10.44 6.14
N CYS A 26 0.65 9.36 5.39
CA CYS A 26 -0.11 8.15 5.67
C CYS A 26 0.78 6.92 5.93
N GLU A 27 2.05 7.11 6.30
CA GLU A 27 3.00 6.02 6.57
C GLU A 27 2.49 5.00 7.60
N TRP A 28 1.63 5.46 8.53
CA TRP A 28 0.99 4.64 9.57
C TRP A 28 0.06 3.56 9.02
N LEU A 29 -0.36 3.68 7.75
CA LEU A 29 -1.15 2.66 7.05
C LEU A 29 -0.30 1.51 6.52
N ILE A 30 1.02 1.71 6.39
CA ILE A 30 1.91 0.69 5.87
C ILE A 30 2.26 -0.27 7.01
N SER A 31 1.74 -1.50 6.92
CA SER A 31 2.07 -2.55 7.88
C SER A 31 3.58 -2.78 7.95
N SER A 32 4.11 -2.96 9.17
CA SER A 32 5.51 -3.35 9.39
C SER A 32 5.82 -4.73 8.82
N ASP A 33 4.80 -5.59 8.66
CA ASP A 33 4.93 -6.87 7.98
C ASP A 33 4.78 -6.68 6.46
N ALA A 34 5.89 -6.83 5.74
CA ALA A 34 5.92 -6.75 4.29
C ALA A 34 5.04 -7.83 3.62
N GLY A 35 4.80 -8.97 4.29
CA GLY A 35 3.92 -10.03 3.81
C GLY A 35 2.48 -9.56 3.57
N TYR A 36 2.02 -8.56 4.33
CA TYR A 36 0.68 -7.97 4.18
C TYR A 36 0.43 -7.44 2.75
N HIS A 37 1.44 -6.78 2.16
CA HIS A 37 1.32 -6.16 0.85
C HIS A 37 1.62 -7.11 -0.32
N ARG A 38 2.15 -8.31 -0.04
CA ARG A 38 2.42 -9.31 -1.09
C ARG A 38 1.15 -9.73 -1.83
N ALA A 39 0.00 -9.74 -1.16
CA ALA A 39 -1.27 -10.07 -1.80
C ALA A 39 -1.65 -9.02 -2.86
N ALA A 40 -1.41 -7.75 -2.58
CA ALA A 40 -1.65 -6.66 -3.52
C ALA A 40 -0.69 -6.73 -4.72
N PHE A 41 0.60 -6.90 -4.44
CA PHE A 41 1.63 -7.08 -5.46
C PHE A 41 1.33 -8.27 -6.40
N LYS A 42 0.93 -9.43 -5.85
CA LYS A 42 0.58 -10.62 -6.65
C LYS A 42 -0.65 -10.41 -7.53
N LYS A 43 -1.57 -9.53 -7.13
CA LYS A 43 -2.73 -9.14 -7.94
C LYS A 43 -2.37 -8.15 -9.05
N GLY A 44 -1.13 -7.67 -9.08
CA GLY A 44 -0.67 -6.67 -10.05
C GLY A 44 -1.12 -5.26 -9.74
N LEU A 45 -1.53 -4.98 -8.49
CA LEU A 45 -1.83 -3.61 -8.06
C LEU A 45 -0.56 -2.78 -8.10
N THR A 46 -0.70 -1.52 -8.50
CA THR A 46 0.37 -0.53 -8.37
C THR A 46 0.51 -0.07 -6.91
N PRO A 47 1.67 0.49 -6.51
CA PRO A 47 1.85 1.01 -5.15
C PRO A 47 0.80 2.06 -4.78
N SER A 48 0.45 2.95 -5.71
CA SER A 48 -0.56 3.99 -5.51
C SER A 48 -1.96 3.40 -5.28
N GLU A 49 -2.36 2.39 -6.06
CA GLU A 49 -3.66 1.72 -5.89
C GLU A 49 -3.76 1.02 -4.53
N GLU A 50 -2.68 0.39 -4.05
CA GLU A 50 -2.69 -0.21 -2.71
C GLU A 50 -2.74 0.89 -1.63
N LEU A 51 -2.02 2.00 -1.80
CA LEU A 51 -2.10 3.12 -0.86
C LEU A 51 -3.52 3.68 -0.76
N GLU A 52 -4.18 3.94 -1.89
CA GLU A 52 -5.59 4.39 -1.90
C GLU A 52 -6.52 3.40 -1.20
N ARG A 53 -6.29 2.09 -1.41
CA ARG A 53 -7.05 1.03 -0.74
C ARG A 53 -6.82 1.07 0.78
N LEU A 54 -5.57 1.19 1.21
CA LEU A 54 -5.21 1.28 2.63
C LEU A 54 -5.79 2.55 3.26
N GLN A 55 -5.75 3.68 2.56
CA GLN A 55 -6.34 4.94 3.00
C GLN A 55 -7.85 4.81 3.17
N ARG A 56 -8.55 4.16 2.24
CA ARG A 56 -9.99 3.88 2.40
C ARG A 56 -10.29 3.00 3.61
N LEU A 57 -9.45 1.99 3.87
CA LEU A 57 -9.62 1.10 5.03
C LEU A 57 -9.33 1.83 6.36
N GLY A 58 -8.28 2.66 6.41
CA GLY A 58 -7.91 3.43 7.60
C GLY A 58 -8.81 4.64 7.86
N SER A 59 -9.31 5.29 6.81
CA SER A 59 -10.28 6.38 6.88
C SER A 59 -11.62 5.92 7.46
N TRP A 60 -11.96 4.63 7.32
CA TRP A 60 -13.15 4.06 7.95
C TRP A 60 -13.08 3.99 9.49
N GLY A 61 -11.92 4.25 10.10
CA GLY A 61 -11.76 4.45 11.55
C GLY A 61 -11.62 5.92 11.99
N GLY A 62 -11.64 6.87 11.05
CA GLY A 62 -11.17 8.24 11.30
C GLY A 62 -11.91 9.32 10.53
N CYS A 63 -13.23 9.29 10.48
CA CYS A 63 -14.05 10.51 10.50
C CYS A 63 -15.49 10.20 10.90
N GLY A 64 -15.84 10.48 12.15
CA GLY A 64 -17.22 10.63 12.57
C GLY A 64 -17.78 11.99 12.12
N CYS A 65 -19.07 11.99 11.80
CA CYS A 65 -20.00 13.14 11.73
C CYS A 65 -19.77 14.26 10.70
N GLY A 66 -20.69 14.32 9.74
CA GLY A 66 -21.46 15.54 9.47
C GLY A 66 -20.99 16.42 8.31
N SER A 67 -21.56 16.17 7.13
CA SER A 67 -22.22 17.20 6.29
C SER A 67 -23.19 16.50 5.36
#